data_AF-A0A1Y3XQI0-F1
#
_entry.id   AF-A0A1Y3XQI0-F1
#
_cell.length_a   1.000
_cell.length_b   1.000
_cell.length_c   1.000
_cell.angle_alpha   90.00
_cell.angle_beta   90.00
_cell.angle_gamma   90.00
#
_symmetry.space_group_name_H-M   'P 1'
#
loop_
_entity.id
_entity.type
_entity.pdbx_description
1 polymer ?
#
loop_
_entity_poly.entity_id
_entity_poly.type
_entity_poly.pdbx_seq_one_letter_code
_entity_poly.pdbx_strand_id
1 'polypeptide(L)'
;MDQKNEQKAPLRIKNLAELKRCIRPGTELVATSHSKHPALVGLVRVVTEVQTNAYYSVVKDQPSHQYSTCNYGKGFRSDFEKASNYLFEGTTIKVLDRRSGDGSVLYEMELYPGECLIPGQKSDMEEDEEIREDGCEIKQEGMSMTL
;
A
#
# COMPACT_ATOMS: atom_id res chain seq x y z
N MET A 1 -27.52 2.13 0.36
CA MET A 1 -26.95 1.78 -0.96
C MET A 1 -26.17 0.51 -0.76
N ASP A 2 -26.80 -0.63 -1.02
CA ASP A 2 -26.15 -1.94 -0.98
C ASP A 2 -25.14 -2.01 -2.12
N GLN A 3 -23.87 -1.72 -1.82
CA GLN A 3 -22.78 -2.08 -2.72
C GLN A 3 -22.83 -3.60 -2.83
N LYS A 4 -23.36 -4.11 -3.96
CA LYS A 4 -23.19 -5.49 -4.36
C LYS A 4 -21.69 -5.73 -4.42
N ASN A 5 -21.15 -6.29 -3.33
CA ASN A 5 -19.79 -6.80 -3.28
C ASN A 5 -19.77 -8.04 -4.18
N GLU A 6 -19.65 -7.80 -5.49
CA GLU A 6 -19.39 -8.85 -6.45
C GLU A 6 -18.07 -9.49 -6.01
N GLN A 7 -18.15 -10.68 -5.41
CA GLN A 7 -16.99 -11.37 -4.88
C GLN A 7 -16.06 -11.66 -6.07
N LYS A 8 -15.04 -10.83 -6.24
CA LYS A 8 -14.02 -11.01 -7.26
C LYS A 8 -13.34 -12.35 -6.99
N ALA A 9 -13.19 -13.18 -8.02
CA ALA A 9 -12.47 -14.44 -7.88
C ALA A 9 -10.96 -14.19 -7.75
N PRO A 10 -10.24 -14.98 -6.94
CA PRO A 10 -8.79 -14.86 -6.84
C PRO A 10 -8.10 -15.28 -8.14
N LEU A 11 -6.96 -14.64 -8.41
CA LEU A 11 -6.13 -14.87 -9.58
C LEU A 11 -5.38 -16.19 -9.47
N ARG A 12 -5.41 -16.99 -10.53
CA ARG A 12 -4.57 -18.18 -10.68
C ARG A 12 -3.20 -17.80 -11.26
N ILE A 13 -2.19 -17.74 -10.42
CA ILE A 13 -0.81 -17.38 -10.78
C ILE A 13 0.04 -18.63 -10.90
N LYS A 14 0.79 -18.79 -11.99
CA LYS A 14 1.56 -20.03 -12.26
C LYS A 14 3.03 -19.94 -11.88
N ASN A 15 3.59 -18.75 -11.80
CA ASN A 15 5.02 -18.54 -11.58
C ASN A 15 5.33 -17.11 -11.08
N LEU A 16 6.58 -16.89 -10.68
CA LEU A 16 7.04 -15.60 -10.16
C LEU A 16 6.95 -14.45 -11.18
N ALA A 17 7.11 -14.73 -12.49
CA ALA A 17 7.02 -13.68 -13.51
C ALA A 17 5.58 -13.19 -13.66
N GLU A 18 4.59 -14.10 -13.64
CA GLU A 18 3.18 -13.75 -13.59
C GLU A 18 2.84 -13.01 -12.30
N LEU A 19 3.32 -13.48 -11.14
CA LEU A 19 3.12 -12.80 -9.86
C LEU A 19 3.59 -11.33 -9.92
N LYS A 20 4.82 -11.10 -10.37
CA LYS A 20 5.38 -9.74 -10.51
C LYS A 20 4.60 -8.87 -11.48
N ARG A 21 4.03 -9.44 -12.55
CA ARG A 21 3.19 -8.70 -13.51
C ARG A 21 1.84 -8.32 -12.92
N CYS A 22 1.29 -9.16 -12.04
CA CYS A 22 0.01 -8.94 -11.37
C CYS A 22 0.13 -7.95 -10.22
N ILE A 23 1.24 -7.95 -9.46
CA ILE A 23 1.46 -6.99 -8.38
C ILE A 23 1.74 -5.60 -8.96
N ARG A 24 0.72 -4.75 -8.90
CA ARG A 24 0.72 -3.34 -9.31
C ARG A 24 -0.04 -2.50 -8.28
N PRO A 25 0.16 -1.18 -8.22
CA PRO A 25 -0.69 -0.32 -7.40
C PRO A 25 -2.19 -0.60 -7.63
N GLY A 26 -2.94 -0.77 -6.55
CA GLY A 26 -4.35 -1.16 -6.54
C GLY A 26 -4.61 -2.67 -6.41
N THR A 27 -3.61 -3.53 -6.64
CA THR A 27 -3.77 -4.99 -6.50
C THR A 27 -4.15 -5.35 -5.07
N GLU A 28 -5.15 -6.20 -4.93
CA GLU A 28 -5.61 -6.68 -3.63
C GLU A 28 -4.92 -7.99 -3.26
N LEU A 29 -4.50 -8.09 -2.00
CA LEU A 29 -3.77 -9.21 -1.42
C LEU A 29 -4.47 -9.64 -0.13
N VAL A 30 -4.76 -10.92 0.00
CA VAL A 30 -5.29 -11.49 1.25
C VAL A 30 -4.31 -12.53 1.74
N ALA A 31 -3.77 -12.34 2.94
CA ALA A 31 -2.95 -13.37 3.59
C ALA A 31 -3.88 -14.41 4.23
N THR A 32 -3.74 -15.68 3.86
CA THR A 32 -4.49 -16.81 4.44
C THR A 32 -3.75 -17.45 5.60
N SER A 33 -2.43 -17.27 5.67
CA SER A 33 -1.57 -17.69 6.78
C SER A 33 -0.31 -16.82 6.83
N HIS A 34 0.21 -16.53 8.02
CA HIS A 34 1.48 -15.82 8.17
C HIS A 34 2.14 -16.12 9.53
N SER A 35 3.34 -16.71 9.51
CA SER A 35 4.01 -17.16 10.74
C SER A 35 4.55 -16.00 11.61
N LYS A 36 5.03 -14.92 11.00
CA LYS A 36 5.61 -13.75 11.71
C LYS A 36 4.62 -12.61 11.97
N HIS A 37 3.55 -12.52 11.18
CA HIS A 37 2.56 -11.44 11.25
C HIS A 37 1.14 -12.00 11.24
N PRO A 38 0.73 -12.74 12.29
CA PRO A 38 -0.60 -13.36 12.33
C PRO A 38 -1.75 -12.34 12.23
N ALA A 39 -1.53 -11.10 12.68
CA ALA A 39 -2.50 -10.01 12.57
C ALA A 39 -2.79 -9.57 11.12
N LEU A 40 -2.00 -10.01 10.13
CA LEU A 40 -2.29 -9.76 8.70
C LEU A 40 -3.28 -10.78 8.11
N VAL A 41 -3.49 -11.91 8.78
CA VAL A 41 -4.33 -12.99 8.24
C VAL A 41 -5.78 -12.52 8.17
N GLY A 42 -6.41 -12.73 7.01
CA GLY A 42 -7.79 -12.31 6.75
C GLY A 42 -7.97 -10.82 6.42
N LEU A 43 -6.93 -9.99 6.55
CA LEU A 43 -6.99 -8.60 6.12
C LEU A 43 -6.78 -8.48 4.61
N VAL A 44 -7.64 -7.71 3.95
CA VAL A 44 -7.41 -7.28 2.57
C VAL A 44 -6.40 -6.13 2.59
N ARG A 45 -5.32 -6.30 1.85
CA ARG A 45 -4.33 -5.24 1.63
C ARG A 45 -4.35 -4.78 0.19
N VAL A 46 -4.12 -3.49 -0.03
CA VAL A 46 -4.01 -2.88 -1.36
C VAL A 46 -2.57 -2.46 -1.58
N VAL A 47 -1.99 -2.89 -2.70
CA VAL A 47 -0.64 -2.50 -3.10
C VAL A 47 -0.62 -1.00 -3.41
N THR A 48 0.33 -0.27 -2.85
CA THR A 48 0.47 1.18 -3.02
C THR A 48 1.62 1.54 -3.94
N GLU A 49 2.76 0.87 -3.78
CA GLU A 49 3.99 1.13 -4.53
C GLU A 49 4.67 -0.21 -4.88
N VAL A 50 5.24 -0.31 -6.07
CA VAL A 50 6.02 -1.46 -6.51
C VAL A 50 7.42 -1.02 -6.89
N GLN A 51 8.41 -1.70 -6.35
CA GLN A 51 9.83 -1.53 -6.64
C GLN A 51 10.38 -2.82 -7.26
N THR A 52 11.63 -2.77 -7.74
CA THR A 52 12.28 -3.91 -8.41
C THR A 52 12.28 -5.19 -7.57
N ASN A 53 12.52 -5.07 -6.26
CA ASN A 53 12.71 -6.19 -5.34
C ASN A 53 11.64 -6.28 -4.25
N ALA A 54 10.65 -5.39 -4.22
CA ALA A 54 9.64 -5.36 -3.17
C ALA A 54 8.40 -4.62 -3.62
N TYR A 55 7.32 -4.75 -2.87
CA TYR A 55 6.14 -3.91 -2.98
C TYR A 55 5.68 -3.49 -1.58
N TYR A 56 4.93 -2.39 -1.52
CA TYR A 56 4.32 -1.87 -0.32
C TYR A 56 2.81 -2.03 -0.41
N SER A 57 2.15 -2.20 0.72
CA SER A 57 0.70 -2.40 0.78
C SER A 57 0.11 -1.90 2.09
N VAL A 58 -1.08 -1.32 2.00
CA VAL A 58 -1.84 -0.82 3.17
C VAL A 58 -3.06 -1.70 3.41
N VAL A 59 -3.58 -1.72 4.63
CA VAL A 59 -4.84 -2.42 4.92
C VAL A 59 -5.98 -1.61 4.31
N LYS A 60 -6.80 -2.27 3.48
CA LYS A 60 -7.93 -1.64 2.79
C LYS A 60 -8.88 -1.00 3.80
N ASP A 61 -9.32 0.23 3.51
CA ASP A 61 -10.25 1.03 4.33
C ASP A 61 -9.77 1.32 5.76
N GLN A 62 -8.49 1.09 6.08
CA GLN A 62 -7.92 1.31 7.41
C GLN A 62 -6.59 2.10 7.32
N PRO A 63 -6.64 3.41 7.02
CA PRO A 63 -5.43 4.24 6.84
C PRO A 63 -4.62 4.41 8.12
N SER A 64 -5.25 4.32 9.30
CA SER A 64 -4.59 4.42 10.61
C SER A 64 -4.05 3.08 11.15
N HIS A 65 -4.28 1.97 10.44
CA HIS A 65 -3.77 0.66 10.87
C HIS A 65 -2.24 0.66 10.95
N GLN A 66 -1.65 -0.03 11.92
CA GLN A 66 -0.18 -0.06 12.10
C GLN A 66 0.59 -0.52 10.84
N TYR A 67 -0.03 -1.38 10.03
CA TYR A 67 0.54 -1.85 8.76
C TYR A 67 0.28 -0.91 7.58
N SER A 68 -0.59 0.07 7.73
CA SER A 68 -0.81 1.14 6.76
C SER A 68 0.13 2.31 7.02
N THR A 69 0.41 2.64 8.28
CA THR A 69 1.21 3.81 8.68
C THR A 69 2.73 3.55 8.73
N CYS A 70 3.16 2.29 8.71
CA CYS A 70 4.59 1.95 8.73
C CYS A 70 5.31 2.35 7.44
N ASN A 71 6.64 2.32 7.47
CA ASN A 71 7.51 2.73 6.35
C ASN A 71 7.18 4.15 5.82
N TYR A 72 7.03 5.11 6.74
CA TYR A 72 6.70 6.51 6.41
C TYR A 72 5.36 6.63 5.66
N GLY A 73 4.35 5.84 6.06
CA GLY A 73 3.02 5.84 5.43
C GLY A 73 2.92 5.07 4.12
N LYS A 74 3.99 4.42 3.66
CA LYS A 74 3.94 3.55 2.46
C LYS A 74 3.20 2.24 2.71
N GLY A 75 3.14 1.82 3.98
CA GLY A 75 2.52 0.57 4.41
C GLY A 75 3.50 -0.59 4.52
N PHE A 76 2.97 -1.80 4.67
CA PHE A 76 3.73 -3.01 4.90
C PHE A 76 4.55 -3.40 3.66
N ARG A 77 5.87 -3.48 3.84
CA ARG A 77 6.81 -3.92 2.81
C ARG A 77 6.84 -5.43 2.70
N SER A 78 6.75 -5.95 1.48
CA SER A 78 6.90 -7.36 1.15
C SER A 78 7.93 -7.51 0.04
N ASP A 79 9.02 -8.24 0.31
CA ASP A 79 10.09 -8.44 -0.67
C ASP A 79 9.73 -9.57 -1.65
N PHE A 80 10.18 -9.43 -2.90
CA PHE A 80 10.20 -10.53 -3.87
C PHE A 80 11.35 -11.47 -3.54
N GLU A 81 11.03 -12.76 -3.40
CA GLU A 81 12.01 -13.81 -3.16
C GLU A 81 12.54 -14.42 -4.47
N LYS A 82 13.49 -15.35 -4.35
CA LYS A 82 13.90 -16.21 -5.46
C LYS A 82 12.73 -17.11 -5.87
N ALA A 83 12.67 -17.47 -7.15
CA ALA A 83 11.61 -18.34 -7.68
C ALA A 83 11.48 -19.68 -6.92
N SER A 84 12.60 -20.23 -6.44
CA SER A 84 12.64 -21.46 -5.63
C SER A 84 11.95 -21.36 -4.26
N ASN A 85 11.65 -20.15 -3.79
CA ASN A 85 11.00 -19.92 -2.50
C ASN A 85 9.48 -19.71 -2.66
N TYR A 86 8.93 -19.94 -3.85
CA TYR A 86 7.49 -19.84 -4.10
C TYR A 86 6.92 -21.21 -4.46
N LEU A 87 5.75 -21.52 -3.90
CA LEU A 87 4.91 -22.63 -4.34
C LEU A 87 3.59 -22.02 -4.85
N PHE A 88 3.19 -22.40 -6.06
CA PHE A 88 1.96 -21.93 -6.70
C PHE A 88 0.95 -23.08 -6.74
N GLU A 89 -0.08 -23.01 -5.90
CA GLU A 89 -1.09 -24.05 -5.71
C GLU A 89 -2.48 -23.51 -6.03
N GLY A 90 -2.90 -23.64 -7.29
CA GLY A 90 -4.18 -23.08 -7.72
C GLY A 90 -4.17 -21.56 -7.64
N THR A 91 -4.98 -20.99 -6.74
CA THR A 91 -5.06 -19.55 -6.45
C THR A 91 -4.19 -19.13 -5.27
N THR A 92 -3.70 -20.09 -4.49
CA THR A 92 -2.86 -19.86 -3.32
C THR A 92 -1.39 -19.79 -3.72
N ILE A 93 -0.72 -18.76 -3.22
CA ILE A 93 0.71 -18.56 -3.35
C ILE A 93 1.33 -18.73 -1.97
N LYS A 94 2.21 -19.71 -1.83
CA LYS A 94 2.98 -19.90 -0.60
C LYS A 94 4.39 -19.37 -0.79
N VAL A 95 4.88 -18.67 0.21
CA VAL A 95 6.26 -18.16 0.25
C VAL A 95 6.99 -18.83 1.38
N LEU A 96 8.12 -19.46 1.08
CA LEU A 96 8.92 -20.21 2.04
C LEU A 96 9.78 -19.28 2.90
N ASP A 97 10.02 -19.64 4.16
CA ASP A 97 10.94 -18.93 5.02
C ASP A 97 12.39 -19.30 4.64
N ARG A 98 13.02 -18.45 3.84
CA ARG A 98 14.43 -18.68 3.46
C ARG A 98 15.39 -18.70 4.64
N ARG A 99 14.99 -18.16 5.80
CA ARG A 99 15.88 -18.03 6.98
C ARG A 99 15.93 -19.30 7.80
N SER A 100 14.88 -20.10 7.79
CA SER A 100 14.86 -21.39 8.50
C SER A 100 15.63 -22.47 7.74
N GLY A 101 15.62 -22.42 6.40
CA GLY A 101 16.32 -23.40 5.54
C GLY A 101 15.69 -24.80 5.54
N ASP A 102 14.60 -25.00 6.29
CA ASP A 102 13.85 -26.26 6.41
C ASP A 102 12.66 -26.36 5.44
N GLY A 103 12.46 -25.34 4.59
CA GLY A 103 11.34 -25.27 3.66
C GLY A 103 9.99 -24.98 4.32
N SER A 104 9.97 -24.50 5.57
CA SER A 104 8.74 -24.05 6.21
C SER A 104 8.12 -22.87 5.48
N VAL A 105 6.79 -22.78 5.52
CA VAL A 105 6.03 -21.70 4.89
C VAL A 105 6.08 -20.46 5.80
N LEU A 106 6.51 -19.33 5.24
CA LEU A 106 6.50 -18.03 5.91
C LEU A 106 5.10 -17.41 5.91
N TYR A 107 4.46 -17.40 4.74
CA TYR A 107 3.10 -16.94 4.58
C TYR A 107 2.45 -17.53 3.33
N GLU A 108 1.13 -17.50 3.32
CA GLU A 108 0.27 -17.88 2.21
C GLU A 108 -0.62 -16.70 1.85
N MET A 109 -0.84 -16.48 0.55
CA MET A 109 -1.69 -15.40 0.09
C MET A 109 -2.45 -15.74 -1.19
N GLU A 110 -3.53 -15.00 -1.40
CA GLU A 110 -4.27 -14.93 -2.65
C GLU A 110 -4.24 -13.51 -3.20
N LEU A 111 -4.29 -13.39 -4.53
CA LEU A 111 -4.32 -12.12 -5.24
C LEU A 111 -5.69 -11.93 -5.87
N TYR A 112 -6.20 -10.70 -5.82
CA TYR A 112 -7.47 -10.34 -6.45
C TYR A 112 -7.24 -9.20 -7.45
N PRO A 113 -8.04 -9.14 -8.54
CA PRO A 113 -7.99 -8.03 -9.49
C PRO A 113 -8.26 -6.72 -8.74
N GLY A 114 -7.23 -5.88 -8.67
CA GLY A 114 -7.34 -4.54 -8.13
C GLY A 114 -8.12 -3.61 -9.05
N GLU A 115 -8.79 -2.63 -8.47
CA GLU A 115 -9.13 -1.42 -9.22
C GLU A 115 -7.84 -0.62 -9.43
N CYS A 116 -7.58 -0.20 -10.66
CA CYS A 116 -6.37 0.55 -10.97
C CYS A 116 -6.40 1.86 -10.16
N LEU A 117 -5.52 2.00 -9.16
CA LEU A 117 -5.34 3.28 -8.48
C LEU A 117 -4.69 4.23 -9.47
N ILE A 118 -5.48 5.17 -10.00
CA ILE A 118 -4.95 6.24 -10.86
C ILE A 118 -3.98 7.04 -9.98
N PRO A 119 -2.67 7.10 -10.31
CA PRO A 119 -1.73 7.93 -9.56
C PRO A 119 -2.17 9.39 -9.68
N GLY A 120 -2.69 9.98 -8.61
CA GLY A 120 -3.24 11.33 -8.65
C GLY A 120 -4.18 11.72 -7.52
N GLN A 121 -4.69 10.78 -6.71
CA GLN A 121 -5.40 11.12 -5.49
C GLN A 121 -4.40 11.51 -4.39
N LYS A 122 -3.88 12.73 -4.50
CA LYS A 122 -3.58 13.50 -3.29
C LYS A 122 -4.92 13.57 -2.56
N SER A 123 -4.96 13.09 -1.32
CA SER A 123 -6.02 13.51 -0.41
C SER A 123 -5.97 15.04 -0.40
N ASP A 124 -7.03 15.69 -0.86
CA ASP A 124 -7.26 17.10 -0.60
C ASP A 124 -7.34 17.25 0.92
N MET A 125 -6.18 17.42 1.56
CA MET A 125 -6.09 17.96 2.90
C MET A 125 -6.22 19.45 2.67
N GLU A 126 -7.43 19.93 2.96
CA GLU A 126 -7.91 21.30 2.95
C GLU A 126 -6.76 22.31 3.14
N GLU A 127 -6.49 23.11 2.10
CA GLU A 127 -5.84 24.41 2.27
C GLU A 127 -6.86 25.30 2.98
N ASP A 128 -6.79 25.34 4.31
CA ASP A 128 -7.47 26.37 5.09
C ASP A 128 -6.80 27.72 4.79
N GLU A 129 -7.39 28.43 3.83
CA GLU A 129 -7.19 29.85 3.59
C GLU A 129 -7.89 30.63 4.72
N GLU A 130 -7.13 31.09 5.71
CA GLU A 130 -7.57 32.21 6.56
C GLU A 130 -6.50 33.30 6.56
N ILE A 131 -6.49 34.09 5.47
CA ILE A 131 -5.93 35.44 5.48
C ILE A 131 -6.83 36.28 6.38
N ARG A 132 -6.45 36.40 7.65
CA ARG A 132 -6.97 37.45 8.52
C ARG A 132 -6.24 38.75 8.21
N GLU A 133 -6.94 39.65 7.52
CA GLU A 133 -6.67 41.08 7.63
C GLU A 133 -6.96 41.52 9.07
N ASP A 134 -5.91 41.77 9.84
CA ASP A 134 -5.98 42.64 11.00
C ASP A 134 -4.92 43.72 10.83
N GLY A 135 -5.38 44.93 10.55
CA GLY A 135 -4.56 46.11 10.38
C GLY A 135 -3.72 46.40 11.63
N CYS A 136 -2.42 46.59 11.43
CA CYS A 136 -1.57 47.25 12.40
C CYS A 136 -0.85 48.40 11.71
N GLU A 137 -1.38 49.60 11.96
CA GLU A 137 -0.85 50.90 11.62
C GLU A 137 0.57 51.06 12.20
N ILE A 138 1.59 51.17 11.35
CA ILE A 138 2.92 51.60 11.76
C ILE A 138 3.23 52.92 11.06
N LYS A 139 3.08 54.02 11.80
CA LYS A 139 3.56 55.35 11.43
C LYS A 139 5.06 55.41 11.66
N GLN A 140 5.83 55.85 10.67
CA GLN A 140 6.95 56.80 10.79
C GLN A 140 7.54 57.03 9.39
N GLU A 141 7.34 58.22 8.82
CA GLU A 141 8.24 59.38 8.88
C GLU A 141 9.41 59.31 7.88
N GLY A 142 9.26 60.10 6.81
CA GLY A 142 10.33 61.00 6.36
C GLY A 142 11.37 60.46 5.39
N MET A 143 11.04 60.43 4.09
CA MET A 143 12.04 60.62 3.03
C MET A 143 11.48 61.62 2.01
N SER A 144 11.99 62.85 2.08
CA SER A 144 11.67 63.93 1.15
C SER A 144 12.28 63.63 -0.23
N MET A 145 11.45 63.72 -1.25
CA MET A 145 11.89 63.83 -2.64
C MET A 145 12.21 65.30 -2.94
N THR A 146 13.41 65.57 -3.43
CA THR A 146 13.70 66.82 -4.15
C THR A 146 14.21 66.45 -5.54
N LEU A 147 13.68 67.19 -6.51
CA LEU A 147 13.72 67.01 -7.97
C LEU A 147 15.08 66.71 -8.59
#